data_AF-A0A7J7XLU7-F1
#
_entry.id   AF-A0A7J7XLU7-F1
#
_cell.length_a   1.000
_cell.length_b   1.000
_cell.length_c   1.000
_cell.angle_alpha   90.00
_cell.angle_beta   90.00
_cell.angle_gamma   90.00
#
_symmetry.space_group_name_H-M   'P 1'
#
loop_
_entity.id
_entity.type
_entity.pdbx_description
1 polymer ?
#
loop_
_entity_poly.entity_id
_entity_poly.type
_entity_poly.pdbx_seq_one_letter_code
_entity_poly.pdbx_strand_id
1 'polypeptide(L)'
;MEAEEEQQQWKTNFYSELPKVELHAHLNGSISSNTMKKLIAKKPGLKIHDQMTMIDKGKKRTLEECFQMFQIIHQLTTSPEDILMVTKDVIKEFADDGVKYLELRSTPRKENATGMTKKTYVESVLEGIKQSKHENLDIDVRYLISVDRRGGPSVARETVKLAEEFFLSTEDTVLGLDLSGDPTAGQAKDFLEPLLEAKKSGLKLALHLSEIPNQIKETQVLLDLLPDRIGHGTFLSSEGGSLDLVNFVRKHQIPLD
;
A
#
# COMPACT_ATOMS: atom_id res chain seq x y z
N MET A 1 27.97 -28.92 -2.49
CA MET A 1 27.99 -28.61 -1.04
C MET A 1 27.73 -27.12 -0.94
N GLU A 2 26.45 -26.77 -1.00
CA GLU A 2 26.00 -25.41 -0.69
C GLU A 2 26.21 -25.24 0.81
N ALA A 3 27.03 -24.26 1.19
CA ALA A 3 27.11 -23.84 2.57
C ALA A 3 25.74 -23.23 2.89
N GLU A 4 24.93 -23.97 3.65
CA GLU A 4 23.83 -23.39 4.41
C GLU A 4 24.46 -22.31 5.30
N GLU A 5 24.38 -21.05 4.86
CA GLU A 5 24.67 -19.90 5.70
C GLU A 5 23.71 -19.96 6.88
N GLU A 6 24.15 -20.50 8.01
CA GLU A 6 23.60 -20.14 9.31
C GLU A 6 23.49 -18.61 9.32
N GLN A 7 22.27 -18.07 9.21
CA GLN A 7 22.00 -16.66 9.38
C GLN A 7 22.59 -16.25 10.72
N GLN A 8 23.78 -15.64 10.68
CA GLN A 8 24.54 -15.35 11.87
C GLN A 8 23.68 -14.51 12.81
N GLN A 9 23.41 -15.01 14.00
CA GLN A 9 22.50 -14.45 15.00
C GLN A 9 22.67 -12.93 15.20
N TRP A 10 23.90 -12.42 15.07
CA TRP A 10 24.19 -10.98 15.17
C TRP A 10 23.52 -10.16 14.06
N LYS A 11 23.39 -10.68 12.82
CA LYS A 11 22.70 -10.01 11.71
C LYS A 11 21.22 -9.88 12.03
N THR A 12 20.60 -10.94 12.53
CA THR A 12 19.19 -10.93 12.94
C THR A 12 18.96 -9.93 14.06
N ASN A 13 19.80 -9.93 15.10
CA ASN A 13 19.70 -8.96 16.19
C ASN A 13 19.86 -7.52 15.66
N PHE A 14 20.85 -7.26 14.81
CA PHE A 14 21.08 -5.94 14.22
C PHE A 14 19.86 -5.42 13.45
N TYR A 15 19.27 -6.25 12.57
CA TYR A 15 18.10 -5.83 11.78
C TYR A 15 16.85 -5.62 12.66
N SER A 16 16.64 -6.46 13.67
CA SER A 16 15.52 -6.33 14.60
C SER A 16 15.65 -5.10 15.51
N GLU A 17 16.86 -4.76 15.95
CA GLU A 17 17.12 -3.61 16.83
C GLU A 17 17.14 -2.26 16.11
N LEU A 18 17.35 -2.24 14.78
CA LEU A 18 17.38 -1.01 13.99
C LEU A 18 15.99 -0.33 14.01
N PRO A 19 15.86 0.95 14.43
CA PRO A 19 14.62 1.69 14.24
C PRO A 19 14.37 1.90 12.76
N LYS A 20 13.17 1.51 12.30
CA LYS A 20 12.81 1.50 10.87
C LYS A 20 11.71 2.51 10.57
N VAL A 21 11.72 2.99 9.34
CA VAL A 21 10.65 3.81 8.75
C VAL A 21 10.13 3.03 7.56
N GLU A 22 8.84 2.71 7.56
CA GLU A 22 8.17 1.98 6.49
C GLU A 22 7.27 2.96 5.73
N LEU A 23 7.59 3.23 4.48
CA LEU A 23 6.87 4.21 3.67
C LEU A 23 5.95 3.58 2.65
N HIS A 24 6.07 2.28 2.37
CA HIS A 24 5.39 1.56 1.30
C HIS A 24 4.83 0.21 1.77
N ALA A 25 3.85 0.28 2.67
CA ALA A 25 3.11 -0.89 3.13
C ALA A 25 1.64 -0.83 2.73
N HIS A 26 1.25 -1.69 1.78
CA HIS A 26 -0.17 -1.91 1.44
C HIS A 26 -0.85 -2.72 2.55
N LEU A 27 -1.95 -2.23 3.13
CA LEU A 27 -2.63 -2.89 4.25
C LEU A 27 -3.01 -4.33 3.91
N ASN A 28 -3.67 -4.54 2.77
CA ASN A 28 -4.07 -5.88 2.34
C ASN A 28 -2.87 -6.76 1.99
N GLY A 29 -1.72 -6.18 1.62
CA GLY A 29 -0.49 -6.92 1.34
C GLY A 29 0.30 -7.29 2.60
N SER A 30 -0.02 -6.62 3.71
CA SER A 30 0.68 -6.76 5.01
C SER A 30 -0.03 -7.72 5.97
N ILE A 31 -1.15 -8.34 5.56
CA ILE A 31 -1.90 -9.25 6.42
C ILE A 31 -1.09 -10.52 6.67
N SER A 32 -0.70 -10.75 7.92
CA SER A 32 0.02 -11.97 8.29
C SER A 32 -0.85 -13.22 8.18
N SER A 33 -0.20 -14.39 8.11
CA SER A 33 -0.90 -15.67 8.18
C SER A 33 -1.72 -15.85 9.47
N ASN A 34 -1.32 -15.19 10.58
CA ASN A 34 -2.07 -15.24 11.82
C ASN A 34 -3.37 -14.43 11.72
N THR A 35 -3.32 -13.22 11.18
CA THR A 35 -4.52 -12.41 10.92
C THR A 35 -5.43 -13.06 9.88
N MET A 36 -4.88 -13.68 8.85
CA MET A 36 -5.65 -14.48 7.89
C MET A 36 -6.44 -15.61 8.59
N LYS A 37 -5.83 -16.34 9.53
CA LYS A 37 -6.52 -17.37 10.32
C LYS A 37 -7.66 -16.78 11.16
N LYS A 38 -7.47 -15.61 11.77
CA LYS A 38 -8.54 -14.91 12.52
C LYS A 38 -9.71 -14.55 11.60
N LEU A 39 -9.43 -14.03 10.40
CA LEU A 39 -10.45 -13.68 9.40
C LEU A 39 -11.24 -14.91 8.93
N ILE A 40 -10.55 -16.02 8.65
CA ILE A 40 -11.19 -17.28 8.21
C ILE A 40 -12.07 -17.85 9.32
N ALA A 41 -11.61 -17.85 10.57
CA ALA A 41 -12.38 -18.34 11.71
C ALA A 41 -13.70 -17.58 11.90
N LYS A 42 -13.75 -16.29 11.54
CA LYS A 42 -14.98 -15.47 11.55
C LYS A 42 -15.93 -15.80 10.38
N LYS A 43 -15.48 -16.55 9.38
CA LYS A 43 -16.19 -16.80 8.12
C LYS A 43 -16.24 -18.30 7.78
N PRO A 44 -16.80 -19.16 8.65
CA PRO A 44 -16.76 -20.62 8.47
C PRO A 44 -17.50 -21.12 7.21
N GLY A 45 -18.40 -20.32 6.63
CA GLY A 45 -19.11 -20.66 5.39
C GLY A 45 -18.31 -20.44 4.10
N LEU A 46 -17.19 -19.72 4.17
CA LEU A 46 -16.32 -19.47 3.03
C LEU A 46 -15.33 -20.63 2.88
N LYS A 47 -15.44 -21.38 1.76
CA LYS A 47 -14.54 -22.50 1.42
C LYS A 47 -13.18 -22.01 0.93
N ILE A 48 -12.47 -21.26 1.78
CA ILE A 48 -11.17 -20.67 1.44
C ILE A 48 -10.02 -21.68 1.61
N HIS A 49 -10.23 -22.73 2.41
CA HIS A 49 -9.23 -23.78 2.63
C HIS A 49 -8.72 -24.45 1.34
N ASP A 50 -9.56 -24.55 0.30
CA ASP A 50 -9.18 -25.14 -0.99
C ASP A 50 -8.40 -24.16 -1.90
N GLN A 51 -8.48 -22.86 -1.62
CA GLN A 51 -7.84 -21.79 -2.40
C GLN A 51 -6.55 -21.28 -1.75
N MET A 52 -6.38 -21.55 -0.46
CA MET A 52 -5.27 -21.04 0.33
C MET A 52 -4.13 -22.05 0.31
N THR A 53 -3.27 -21.97 -0.70
CA THR A 53 -1.91 -22.46 -0.54
C THR A 53 -1.27 -21.61 0.57
N MET A 54 -1.19 -22.17 1.78
CA MET A 54 -0.50 -21.53 2.89
C MET A 54 0.92 -21.19 2.41
N ILE A 55 1.23 -19.90 2.45
CA ILE A 55 2.43 -19.35 1.86
C ILE A 55 3.59 -19.65 2.80
N ASP A 56 4.52 -20.51 2.36
CA ASP A 56 5.79 -20.67 3.06
C ASP A 56 6.66 -19.43 2.85
N LYS A 57 7.29 -18.96 3.94
CA LYS A 57 8.31 -17.90 3.87
C LYS A 57 9.39 -18.29 2.85
N GLY A 58 9.74 -17.36 1.95
CA GLY A 58 10.90 -17.50 1.04
C GLY A 58 10.60 -17.98 -0.39
N LYS A 59 9.34 -18.25 -0.78
CA LYS A 59 9.00 -18.57 -2.17
C LYS A 59 8.87 -17.29 -3.01
N LYS A 60 9.63 -17.20 -4.11
CA LYS A 60 9.51 -16.13 -5.11
C LYS A 60 8.12 -16.19 -5.76
N ARG A 61 7.57 -15.03 -6.11
CA ARG A 61 6.30 -14.92 -6.83
C ARG A 61 6.40 -14.05 -8.06
N THR A 62 5.51 -14.30 -9.00
CA THR A 62 5.18 -13.35 -10.05
C THR A 62 4.20 -12.29 -9.52
N LEU A 63 4.12 -11.14 -10.20
CA LEU A 63 3.15 -10.09 -9.88
C LEU A 63 1.70 -10.60 -9.98
N GLU A 64 1.43 -11.51 -10.91
CA GLU A 64 0.12 -12.13 -11.09
C GLU A 64 -0.31 -12.97 -9.88
N GLU A 65 0.59 -13.78 -9.33
CA GLU A 65 0.33 -14.57 -8.13
C GLU A 65 0.05 -13.68 -6.90
N CYS A 66 0.72 -12.53 -6.81
CA CYS A 66 0.41 -11.53 -5.78
C CYS A 66 -1.03 -10.99 -5.94
N PHE A 67 -1.47 -10.68 -7.16
CA PHE A 67 -2.85 -10.24 -7.40
C PHE A 67 -3.90 -11.30 -7.08
N GLN A 68 -3.63 -12.59 -7.29
CA GLN A 68 -4.54 -13.66 -6.89
C GLN A 68 -4.72 -13.71 -5.36
N MET A 69 -3.65 -13.49 -4.59
CA MET A 69 -3.75 -13.42 -3.13
C MET A 69 -4.60 -12.24 -2.65
N PHE A 70 -4.50 -11.08 -3.31
CA PHE A 70 -5.36 -9.94 -2.99
C PHE A 70 -6.85 -10.27 -3.19
N GLN A 71 -7.21 -11.10 -4.16
CA GLN A 71 -8.61 -11.53 -4.34
C GLN A 71 -9.12 -12.33 -3.15
N ILE A 72 -8.32 -13.25 -2.60
CA ILE A 72 -8.68 -14.03 -1.40
C ILE A 72 -8.82 -13.10 -0.19
N ILE A 73 -7.88 -12.18 -0.03
CA ILE A 73 -7.88 -11.21 1.07
C ILE A 73 -9.13 -10.32 1.00
N HIS A 74 -9.52 -9.88 -0.20
CA HIS A 74 -10.73 -9.08 -0.38
C HIS A 74 -12.02 -9.83 -0.04
N GLN A 75 -12.09 -11.16 -0.27
CA GLN A 75 -13.21 -12.00 0.17
C GLN A 75 -13.27 -12.17 1.69
N LEU A 76 -12.13 -12.03 2.37
CA LEU A 76 -12.04 -12.12 3.82
C LEU A 76 -12.27 -10.80 4.54
N THR A 77 -12.08 -9.67 3.87
CA THR A 77 -12.13 -8.33 4.45
C THR A 77 -13.34 -7.58 3.89
N THR A 78 -14.52 -8.04 4.26
CA THR A 78 -15.79 -7.62 3.65
C THR A 78 -16.61 -6.68 4.52
N SER A 79 -16.23 -6.44 5.78
CA SER A 79 -16.91 -5.51 6.67
C SER A 79 -15.96 -4.48 7.31
N PRO A 80 -16.49 -3.33 7.80
CA PRO A 80 -15.73 -2.35 8.59
C PRO A 80 -14.94 -2.98 9.75
N GLU A 81 -15.54 -3.95 10.45
CA GLU A 81 -14.94 -4.63 11.59
C GLU A 81 -13.76 -5.51 11.19
N ASP A 82 -13.77 -6.07 9.97
CA ASP A 82 -12.64 -6.81 9.44
C ASP A 82 -11.47 -5.85 9.15
N ILE A 83 -11.75 -4.69 8.54
CA ILE A 83 -10.75 -3.69 8.21
C ILE A 83 -10.12 -3.10 9.47
N LEU A 84 -10.92 -2.80 10.48
CA LEU A 84 -10.44 -2.34 11.78
C LEU A 84 -9.50 -3.37 12.42
N MET A 85 -9.92 -4.63 12.49
CA MET A 85 -9.11 -5.72 13.06
C MET A 85 -7.79 -5.91 12.32
N VAL A 86 -7.85 -5.93 10.98
CA VAL A 86 -6.66 -6.09 10.12
C VAL A 86 -5.71 -4.90 10.30
N THR A 87 -6.22 -3.68 10.34
CA THR A 87 -5.40 -2.47 10.54
C THR A 87 -4.64 -2.53 11.86
N LYS A 88 -5.33 -2.88 12.95
CA LYS A 88 -4.70 -2.99 14.27
C LYS A 88 -3.64 -4.08 14.33
N ASP A 89 -3.94 -5.25 13.78
CA ASP A 89 -2.98 -6.36 13.72
C ASP A 89 -1.73 -5.97 12.92
N VAL A 90 -1.90 -5.36 11.74
CA VAL A 90 -0.78 -4.93 10.89
C VAL A 90 0.09 -3.87 11.57
N ILE A 91 -0.52 -2.85 12.17
CA ILE A 91 0.23 -1.80 12.90
C ILE A 91 1.02 -2.41 14.05
N LYS A 92 0.38 -3.32 14.81
CA LYS A 92 1.04 -4.01 15.91
C LYS A 92 2.21 -4.85 15.43
N GLU A 93 2.06 -5.59 14.34
CA GLU A 93 3.12 -6.43 13.79
C GLU A 93 4.30 -5.58 13.27
N PHE A 94 4.06 -4.42 12.66
CA PHE A 94 5.14 -3.48 12.31
C PHE A 94 5.84 -2.88 13.54
N ALA A 95 5.09 -2.53 14.58
CA ALA A 95 5.67 -2.05 15.83
C ALA A 95 6.54 -3.12 16.50
N ASP A 96 6.06 -4.37 16.52
CA ASP A 96 6.78 -5.52 17.07
C ASP A 96 8.06 -5.85 16.25
N ASP A 97 8.11 -5.47 14.97
CA ASP A 97 9.32 -5.55 14.11
C ASP A 97 10.27 -4.33 14.28
N GLY A 98 9.93 -3.36 15.12
CA GLY A 98 10.77 -2.19 15.41
C GLY A 98 10.59 -1.01 14.44
N VAL A 99 9.51 -0.99 13.65
CA VAL A 99 9.12 0.19 12.85
C VAL A 99 8.63 1.29 13.79
N LYS A 100 9.19 2.50 13.64
CA LYS A 100 8.85 3.69 14.45
C LYS A 100 7.95 4.67 13.73
N TYR A 101 7.92 4.62 12.40
CA TYR A 101 7.02 5.41 11.58
C TYR A 101 6.54 4.57 10.40
N LEU A 102 5.22 4.55 10.19
CA LEU A 102 4.56 3.80 9.15
C LEU A 102 3.62 4.71 8.34
N GLU A 103 3.88 4.83 7.03
CA GLU A 103 2.89 5.32 6.08
C GLU A 103 2.15 4.13 5.48
N LEU A 104 1.04 3.76 6.13
CA LEU A 104 0.16 2.70 5.68
C LEU A 104 -0.63 3.20 4.46
N ARG A 105 -0.78 2.36 3.44
CA ARG A 105 -1.59 2.67 2.25
C ARG A 105 -2.65 1.62 2.00
N SER A 106 -3.83 2.04 1.54
CA SER A 106 -4.87 1.10 1.16
C SER A 106 -5.88 1.69 0.18
N THR A 107 -6.39 0.84 -0.71
CA THR A 107 -7.43 1.20 -1.68
C THR A 107 -8.81 1.10 -1.03
N PRO A 108 -9.58 2.19 -0.90
CA PRO A 108 -10.92 2.14 -0.36
C PRO A 108 -11.84 1.28 -1.23
N ARG A 109 -12.57 0.36 -0.60
CA ARG A 109 -13.48 -0.55 -1.30
C ARG A 109 -14.93 -0.38 -0.83
N LYS A 110 -15.84 -0.69 -1.76
CA LYS A 110 -17.26 -0.86 -1.47
C LYS A 110 -17.57 -2.36 -1.45
N GLU A 111 -18.36 -2.81 -0.48
CA GLU A 111 -18.92 -4.16 -0.44
C GLU A 111 -20.44 -4.06 -0.29
N ASN A 112 -21.17 -4.50 -1.31
CA ASN A 112 -22.63 -4.37 -1.33
C ASN A 112 -23.29 -5.35 -0.36
N ALA A 113 -22.72 -6.52 -0.14
CA ALA A 113 -23.32 -7.55 0.72
C ALA A 113 -23.38 -7.14 2.20
N THR A 114 -22.41 -6.36 2.65
CA THR A 114 -22.31 -5.85 4.04
C THR A 114 -22.69 -4.38 4.17
N GLY A 115 -22.91 -3.68 3.05
CA GLY A 115 -23.16 -2.24 3.03
C GLY A 115 -21.91 -1.38 3.27
N MET A 116 -20.71 -1.96 3.33
CA MET A 116 -19.47 -1.20 3.48
C MET A 116 -19.28 -0.26 2.29
N THR A 117 -19.09 1.02 2.56
CA THR A 117 -18.79 2.05 1.57
C THR A 117 -17.29 2.36 1.59
N LYS A 118 -16.79 3.04 0.54
CA LYS A 118 -15.39 3.54 0.55
C LYS A 118 -15.11 4.46 1.75
N LYS A 119 -16.11 5.26 2.14
CA LYS A 119 -16.01 6.15 3.30
C LYS A 119 -15.88 5.34 4.60
N THR A 120 -16.79 4.41 4.84
CA THR A 120 -16.75 3.59 6.06
C THR A 120 -15.52 2.66 6.10
N TYR A 121 -14.99 2.26 4.95
CA TYR A 121 -13.70 1.59 4.84
C TYR A 121 -12.56 2.47 5.40
N VAL A 122 -12.45 3.72 4.93
CA VAL A 122 -11.42 4.66 5.38
C VAL A 122 -11.58 4.98 6.85
N GLU A 123 -12.80 5.23 7.31
CA GLU A 123 -13.11 5.44 8.74
C GLU A 123 -12.65 4.26 9.61
N SER A 124 -12.78 3.03 9.11
CA SER A 124 -12.34 1.82 9.83
C SER A 124 -10.81 1.74 9.94
N VAL A 125 -10.08 2.13 8.90
CA VAL A 125 -8.60 2.21 8.95
C VAL A 125 -8.17 3.30 9.93
N LEU A 126 -8.78 4.49 9.87
CA LEU A 126 -8.47 5.60 10.76
C LEU A 126 -8.79 5.28 12.22
N GLU A 127 -9.90 4.59 12.48
CA GLU A 127 -10.23 4.10 13.81
C GLU A 127 -9.20 3.06 14.29
N GLY A 128 -8.69 2.20 13.41
CA GLY A 128 -7.59 1.28 13.71
C GLY A 128 -6.32 2.02 14.13
N ILE A 129 -5.91 3.03 13.36
CA ILE A 129 -4.76 3.90 13.67
C ILE A 129 -4.95 4.58 15.03
N LYS A 130 -6.13 5.17 15.26
CA LYS A 130 -6.47 5.85 16.51
C LYS A 130 -6.42 4.91 17.71
N GLN A 131 -7.00 3.71 17.60
CA GLN A 131 -6.97 2.72 18.67
C GLN A 131 -5.55 2.22 18.95
N SER A 132 -4.76 1.96 17.92
CA SER A 132 -3.35 1.59 18.06
C SER A 132 -2.54 2.66 18.80
N LYS A 133 -2.81 3.95 18.53
CA LYS A 133 -2.22 5.07 19.28
C LYS A 133 -2.67 5.08 20.75
N HIS A 134 -3.95 4.86 21.02
CA HIS A 134 -4.47 4.77 22.40
C HIS A 134 -3.92 3.57 23.19
N GLU A 135 -3.57 2.49 22.50
CA GLU A 135 -2.89 1.31 23.08
C GLU A 135 -1.40 1.55 23.37
N ASN A 136 -0.88 2.76 23.08
CA ASN A 136 0.51 3.17 23.28
C ASN A 136 1.51 2.25 22.58
N LEU A 137 1.19 1.79 21.36
CA LEU A 137 2.17 1.13 20.51
C LEU A 137 3.30 2.12 20.17
N ASP A 138 4.55 1.67 20.22
CA ASP A 138 5.74 2.48 19.94
C ASP A 138 5.99 2.63 18.43
N ILE A 139 5.00 3.20 17.75
CA ILE A 139 4.97 3.47 16.31
C ILE A 139 4.05 4.67 16.03
N ASP A 140 4.51 5.59 15.16
CA ASP A 140 3.67 6.65 14.62
C ASP A 140 3.13 6.24 13.25
N VAL A 141 1.83 6.43 13.01
CA VAL A 141 1.18 5.93 11.79
C VAL A 141 0.49 7.06 11.04
N ARG A 142 0.69 7.06 9.73
CA ARG A 142 0.07 7.95 8.75
C ARG A 142 -0.60 7.13 7.66
N TYR A 143 -1.53 7.75 6.95
CA TYR A 143 -2.36 7.06 5.97
C TYR A 143 -2.32 7.73 4.60
N LEU A 144 -2.08 6.91 3.57
CA LEU A 144 -2.25 7.28 2.17
C LEU A 144 -3.44 6.51 1.59
N ILE A 145 -4.33 7.24 0.94
CA ILE A 145 -5.49 6.63 0.28
C ILE A 145 -5.10 6.26 -1.14
N SER A 146 -5.17 4.96 -1.47
CA SER A 146 -4.73 4.46 -2.78
C SER A 146 -5.81 4.56 -3.85
N VAL A 147 -5.41 5.04 -5.02
CA VAL A 147 -6.14 4.97 -6.28
C VAL A 147 -5.70 3.71 -7.02
N ASP A 148 -6.63 2.78 -7.26
CA ASP A 148 -6.38 1.62 -8.13
C ASP A 148 -6.53 2.01 -9.60
N ARG A 149 -5.46 1.82 -10.37
CA ARG A 149 -5.41 2.02 -11.83
C ARG A 149 -6.57 1.38 -12.58
N ARG A 150 -7.05 0.22 -12.14
CA ARG A 150 -8.18 -0.50 -12.78
C ARG A 150 -9.51 0.24 -12.65
N GLY A 151 -9.65 1.13 -11.67
CA GLY A 151 -10.87 1.93 -11.46
C GLY A 151 -11.04 3.07 -12.48
N GLY A 152 -9.96 3.45 -13.17
CA GLY A 152 -9.97 4.52 -14.16
C GLY A 152 -10.25 5.92 -13.59
N PRO A 153 -10.47 6.92 -14.47
CA PRO A 153 -10.48 8.35 -14.08
C PRO A 153 -11.64 8.73 -13.17
N SER A 154 -12.80 8.07 -13.30
CA SER A 154 -13.95 8.36 -12.45
C SER A 154 -13.71 7.94 -11.00
N VAL A 155 -13.14 6.75 -10.79
CA VAL A 155 -12.79 6.25 -9.46
C VAL A 155 -11.64 7.06 -8.87
N ALA A 156 -10.68 7.48 -9.69
CA ALA A 156 -9.61 8.38 -9.26
C ALA A 156 -10.16 9.68 -8.68
N ARG A 157 -11.06 10.38 -9.39
CA ARG A 157 -11.71 11.61 -8.88
C ARG A 157 -12.50 11.39 -7.59
N GLU A 158 -13.24 10.29 -7.50
CA GLU A 158 -13.97 9.96 -6.26
C GLU A 158 -13.01 9.77 -5.08
N THR A 159 -11.89 9.09 -5.33
CA THR A 159 -10.89 8.79 -4.30
C THR A 159 -10.12 10.04 -3.86
N VAL A 160 -9.80 10.94 -4.80
CA VAL A 160 -9.21 12.26 -4.50
C VAL A 160 -10.12 13.06 -3.58
N LYS A 161 -11.41 13.19 -3.92
CA LYS A 161 -12.39 13.90 -3.07
C LYS A 161 -12.49 13.29 -1.68
N LEU A 162 -12.48 11.96 -1.59
CA LEU A 162 -12.49 11.27 -0.32
C LEU A 162 -11.23 11.57 0.50
N ALA A 163 -10.06 11.61 -0.14
CA ALA A 163 -8.81 11.93 0.52
C ALA A 163 -8.76 13.38 1.00
N GLU A 164 -9.28 14.34 0.23
CA GLU A 164 -9.41 15.74 0.64
C GLU A 164 -10.31 15.89 1.87
N GLU A 165 -11.46 15.19 1.89
CA GLU A 165 -12.36 15.19 3.04
C GLU A 165 -11.65 14.70 4.32
N PHE A 166 -10.91 13.60 4.25
CA PHE A 166 -10.20 13.07 5.41
C PHE A 166 -8.93 13.84 5.77
N PHE A 167 -8.23 14.40 4.80
CA PHE A 167 -7.08 15.29 5.04
C PHE A 167 -7.46 16.49 5.90
N LEU A 168 -8.63 17.10 5.62
CA LEU A 168 -9.13 18.24 6.39
C LEU A 168 -9.68 17.87 7.78
N SER A 169 -10.01 16.60 8.03
CA SER A 169 -10.75 16.18 9.24
C SER A 169 -9.97 15.28 10.20
N THR A 170 -8.73 14.88 9.88
CA THR A 170 -7.98 13.86 10.64
C THR A 170 -6.67 14.33 11.27
N GLU A 171 -6.49 15.65 11.42
CA GLU A 171 -5.34 16.29 12.10
C GLU A 171 -4.00 15.57 11.78
N ASP A 172 -3.51 15.77 10.56
CA ASP A 172 -2.25 15.21 10.05
C ASP A 172 -2.16 13.68 9.97
N THR A 173 -3.26 12.92 10.13
CA THR A 173 -3.23 11.45 9.99
C THR A 173 -3.25 11.01 8.51
N VAL A 174 -4.20 11.53 7.72
CA VAL A 174 -4.18 11.34 6.26
C VAL A 174 -3.23 12.35 5.65
N LEU A 175 -2.24 11.90 4.89
CA LEU A 175 -1.23 12.80 4.30
C LEU A 175 -1.38 12.99 2.80
N GLY A 176 -1.98 12.02 2.11
CA GLY A 176 -1.84 11.98 0.66
C GLY A 176 -2.52 10.83 -0.04
N LEU A 177 -2.17 10.72 -1.31
CA LEU A 177 -2.62 9.68 -2.22
C LEU A 177 -1.47 8.77 -2.63
N ASP A 178 -1.84 7.53 -2.88
CA ASP A 178 -1.03 6.55 -3.58
C ASP A 178 -1.67 6.24 -4.95
N LEU A 179 -0.89 6.14 -6.03
CA LEU A 179 -1.37 5.55 -7.30
C LEU A 179 -0.72 4.18 -7.46
N SER A 180 -1.54 3.12 -7.49
CA SER A 180 -1.09 1.74 -7.47
C SER A 180 -2.05 0.82 -8.23
N GLY A 181 -1.95 -0.49 -7.99
CA GLY A 181 -2.72 -1.51 -8.70
C GLY A 181 -1.94 -2.07 -9.88
N ASP A 182 -2.64 -2.53 -10.91
CA ASP A 182 -2.02 -3.18 -12.06
C ASP A 182 -1.31 -2.16 -12.97
N PRO A 183 0.03 -2.22 -13.14
CA PRO A 183 0.76 -1.27 -13.96
C PRO A 183 0.45 -1.40 -15.46
N THR A 184 -0.30 -2.42 -15.88
CA THR A 184 -0.77 -2.58 -17.27
C THR A 184 -2.18 -1.99 -17.49
N ALA A 185 -2.86 -1.57 -16.42
CA ALA A 185 -4.21 -1.02 -16.48
C ALA A 185 -4.23 0.52 -16.47
N GLY A 186 -5.21 1.09 -17.17
CA GLY A 186 -5.39 2.54 -17.29
C GLY A 186 -4.31 3.21 -18.17
N GLN A 187 -4.42 4.53 -18.35
CA GLN A 187 -3.39 5.35 -19.01
C GLN A 187 -3.00 6.49 -18.07
N ALA A 188 -1.72 6.84 -17.98
CA ALA A 188 -1.26 7.94 -17.10
C ALA A 188 -2.09 9.23 -17.22
N LYS A 189 -2.49 9.60 -18.45
CA LYS A 189 -3.30 10.78 -18.73
C LYS A 189 -4.65 10.79 -17.99
N ASP A 190 -5.20 9.62 -17.68
CA ASP A 190 -6.49 9.47 -17.00
C ASP A 190 -6.38 9.90 -15.52
N PHE A 191 -5.16 9.87 -14.97
CA PHE A 191 -4.88 10.18 -13.56
C PHE A 191 -4.24 11.55 -13.37
N LEU A 192 -3.75 12.21 -14.43
CA LEU A 192 -3.10 13.52 -14.33
C LEU A 192 -3.97 14.57 -13.66
N GLU A 193 -5.20 14.75 -14.16
CA GLU A 193 -6.09 15.79 -13.65
C GLU A 193 -6.50 15.55 -12.18
N PRO A 194 -6.95 14.34 -11.80
CA PRO A 194 -7.28 14.05 -10.40
C PRO A 194 -6.08 14.18 -9.45
N LEU A 195 -4.89 13.71 -9.84
CA LEU A 195 -3.69 13.81 -8.99
C LEU A 195 -3.18 15.26 -8.88
N LEU A 196 -3.32 16.06 -9.94
CA LEU A 196 -2.99 17.47 -9.90
C LEU A 196 -3.95 18.25 -8.99
N GLU A 197 -5.24 17.90 -8.99
CA GLU A 197 -6.24 18.45 -8.06
C GLU A 197 -5.84 18.15 -6.60
N ALA A 198 -5.53 16.88 -6.29
CA ALA A 198 -5.08 16.48 -4.96
C ALA A 198 -3.87 17.30 -4.48
N LYS A 199 -2.87 17.47 -5.35
CA LYS A 199 -1.66 18.24 -5.03
C LYS A 199 -1.96 19.72 -4.76
N LYS A 200 -2.89 20.33 -5.51
CA LYS A 200 -3.34 21.72 -5.27
C LYS A 200 -4.03 21.87 -3.92
N SER A 201 -4.71 20.82 -3.46
CA SER A 201 -5.35 20.75 -2.14
C SER A 201 -4.37 20.47 -1.00
N GLY A 202 -3.08 20.29 -1.30
CA GLY A 202 -2.02 20.08 -0.31
C GLY A 202 -1.69 18.61 -0.01
N LEU A 203 -2.44 17.67 -0.60
CA LEU A 203 -2.17 16.24 -0.47
C LEU A 203 -0.81 15.87 -1.09
N LYS A 204 -0.10 14.99 -0.40
CA LYS A 204 1.14 14.38 -0.88
C LYS A 204 0.88 13.29 -1.91
N LEU A 205 1.81 13.09 -2.84
CA LEU A 205 1.70 12.06 -3.88
C LEU A 205 2.83 11.04 -3.76
N ALA A 206 2.48 9.77 -3.55
CA ALA A 206 3.37 8.63 -3.74
C ALA A 206 2.88 7.83 -4.96
N LEU A 207 3.67 7.75 -6.03
CA LEU A 207 3.22 7.11 -7.28
C LEU A 207 4.04 5.86 -7.56
N HIS A 208 3.38 4.72 -7.80
CA HIS A 208 4.07 3.55 -8.32
C HIS A 208 4.45 3.80 -9.79
N LEU A 209 5.74 3.81 -10.08
CA LEU A 209 6.28 4.08 -11.41
C LEU A 209 7.33 3.03 -11.78
N SER A 210 7.44 2.74 -13.08
CA SER A 210 8.48 1.86 -13.62
C SER A 210 8.54 0.49 -12.90
N GLU A 211 7.37 -0.08 -12.56
CA GLU A 211 7.23 -1.40 -11.93
C GLU A 211 7.52 -2.55 -12.89
N ILE A 212 7.26 -2.32 -14.18
CA ILE A 212 7.48 -3.27 -15.27
C ILE A 212 8.28 -2.62 -16.42
N PRO A 213 8.94 -3.41 -17.27
CA PRO A 213 9.66 -2.93 -18.45
C PRO A 213 8.83 -2.04 -19.39
N ASN A 214 9.51 -1.20 -20.17
CA ASN A 214 8.95 -0.39 -21.26
C ASN A 214 7.87 0.64 -20.87
N GLN A 215 7.92 1.18 -19.66
CA GLN A 215 6.96 2.17 -19.12
C GLN A 215 7.41 3.64 -19.21
N ILE A 216 8.35 3.99 -20.11
CA ILE A 216 8.93 5.35 -20.21
C ILE A 216 7.86 6.42 -20.35
N LYS A 217 6.91 6.23 -21.27
CA LYS A 217 5.90 7.25 -21.57
C LYS A 217 5.02 7.53 -20.36
N GLU A 218 4.58 6.47 -19.69
CA GLU A 218 3.76 6.60 -18.49
C GLU A 218 4.55 7.28 -17.36
N THR A 219 5.77 6.80 -17.12
CA THR A 219 6.66 7.33 -16.08
C THR A 219 6.94 8.81 -16.29
N GLN A 220 7.26 9.23 -17.52
CA GLN A 220 7.50 10.64 -17.84
C GLN A 220 6.27 11.50 -17.54
N VAL A 221 5.09 11.06 -17.98
CA VAL A 221 3.83 11.80 -17.78
C VAL A 221 3.53 11.97 -16.29
N LEU A 222 3.72 10.93 -15.47
CA LEU A 222 3.46 11.01 -14.04
C LEU A 222 4.56 11.77 -13.27
N LEU A 223 5.81 11.76 -13.74
CA LEU A 223 6.89 12.56 -13.17
C LEU A 223 6.69 14.07 -13.38
N ASP A 224 5.98 14.48 -14.42
CA ASP A 224 5.64 15.90 -14.66
C ASP A 224 4.74 16.48 -13.54
N LEU A 225 4.08 15.63 -12.75
CA LEU A 225 3.36 16.03 -11.54
C LEU A 225 4.29 16.36 -10.36
N LEU A 226 5.59 16.02 -10.46
CA LEU A 226 6.59 16.10 -9.39
C LEU A 226 6.11 15.39 -8.12
N PRO A 227 5.90 14.06 -8.14
CA PRO A 227 5.43 13.34 -6.96
C PRO A 227 6.40 13.51 -5.79
N ASP A 228 5.87 13.47 -4.57
CA ASP A 228 6.70 13.58 -3.36
C ASP A 228 7.59 12.35 -3.18
N ARG A 229 7.12 11.16 -3.60
CA ARG A 229 7.91 9.91 -3.66
C ARG A 229 7.47 9.01 -4.82
N ILE A 230 8.36 8.09 -5.20
CA ILE A 230 8.10 7.06 -6.22
C ILE A 230 8.13 5.70 -5.54
N GLY A 231 7.07 4.91 -5.68
CA GLY A 231 7.09 3.50 -5.34
C GLY A 231 7.82 2.69 -6.41
N HIS A 232 8.70 1.78 -5.99
CA HIS A 232 9.49 0.89 -6.85
C HIS A 232 10.60 1.60 -7.63
N GLY A 233 10.31 2.11 -8.83
CA GLY A 233 11.34 2.63 -9.74
C GLY A 233 12.28 1.57 -10.32
N THR A 234 11.93 0.28 -10.25
CA THR A 234 12.77 -0.87 -10.61
C THR A 234 13.32 -0.80 -12.04
N PHE A 235 12.53 -0.29 -12.97
CA PHE A 235 12.86 -0.18 -14.39
C PHE A 235 13.13 1.27 -14.84
N LEU A 236 13.50 2.17 -13.92
CA LEU A 236 13.83 3.56 -14.27
C LEU A 236 15.02 3.65 -15.25
N SER A 237 16.02 2.77 -15.08
CA SER A 237 17.25 2.77 -15.88
C SER A 237 17.44 1.56 -16.80
N SER A 238 16.61 0.51 -16.66
CA SER A 238 16.80 -0.81 -17.28
C SER A 238 15.56 -1.22 -18.08
N GLU A 239 15.73 -2.18 -19.00
CA GLU A 239 14.64 -2.85 -19.76
C GLU A 239 13.52 -1.90 -20.23
N GLY A 240 13.91 -0.87 -20.97
CA GLY A 240 12.97 0.15 -21.42
C GLY A 240 12.72 1.27 -20.41
N GLY A 241 13.68 1.55 -19.52
CA GLY A 241 13.87 2.85 -18.84
C GLY A 241 14.76 3.81 -19.64
N SER A 242 15.15 4.95 -19.05
CA SER A 242 16.09 5.89 -19.69
C SER A 242 16.95 6.67 -18.69
N LEU A 243 18.15 7.08 -19.14
CA LEU A 243 19.02 7.93 -18.33
C LEU A 243 18.38 9.31 -18.04
N ASP A 244 17.52 9.80 -18.93
CA ASP A 244 16.80 11.05 -18.72
C ASP A 244 15.82 10.97 -17.55
N LEU A 245 15.10 9.84 -17.40
CA LEU A 245 14.24 9.61 -16.23
C LEU A 245 15.07 9.57 -14.94
N VAL A 246 16.19 8.87 -14.93
CA VAL A 246 17.10 8.81 -13.77
C VAL A 246 17.63 10.20 -13.43
N ASN A 247 18.06 10.97 -14.43
CA ASN A 247 18.57 12.32 -14.24
C ASN A 247 17.47 13.25 -13.72
N PHE A 248 16.24 13.12 -14.20
CA PHE A 248 15.08 13.87 -13.70
C PHE A 248 14.83 13.58 -12.22
N VAL A 249 14.75 12.30 -11.84
CA VAL A 249 14.54 11.87 -10.44
C VAL A 249 15.66 12.38 -9.54
N ARG A 250 16.93 12.25 -9.96
CA ARG A 250 18.09 12.76 -9.21
C ARG A 250 18.10 14.28 -9.08
N LYS A 251 17.80 15.01 -10.15
CA LYS A 251 17.78 16.48 -10.18
C LYS A 251 16.74 17.03 -9.20
N HIS A 252 15.57 16.39 -9.11
CA HIS A 252 14.48 16.80 -8.21
C HIS A 252 14.55 16.12 -6.84
N GLN A 253 15.56 15.27 -6.61
CA GLN A 253 15.76 14.52 -5.36
C GLN A 253 14.52 13.76 -4.90
N ILE A 254 13.78 13.17 -5.85
CA ILE A 254 12.56 12.42 -5.54
C ILE A 254 12.97 11.08 -4.92
N PRO A 255 12.60 10.78 -3.65
CA PRO A 255 12.90 9.50 -3.01
C PRO A 255 12.23 8.33 -3.73
N LEU A 256 12.89 7.17 -3.69
CA LEU A 256 12.34 5.89 -4.12
C LEU A 256 12.02 5.05 -2.87
N ASP A 257 10.79 4.55 -2.80
CA ASP A 257 10.34 3.57 -1.81
C ASP A 257 10.61 2.14 -2.29
#